data_AF-A0A433HIR3-F1
#
_entry.id   AF-A0A433HIR3-F1
#
_cell.length_a   1.000
_cell.length_b   1.000
_cell.length_c   1.000
_cell.angle_alpha   90.00
_cell.angle_beta   90.00
_cell.angle_gamma   90.00
#
_symmetry.space_group_name_H-M   'P 1'
#
loop_
_entity.id
_entity.type
_entity.pdbx_description
1 polymer ?
#
loop_
_entity_poly.entity_id
_entity_poly.type
_entity_poly.pdbx_seq_one_letter_code
_entity_poly.pdbx_strand_id
1 'polypeptide(L)'
;MIILRRNTVKIVTILSVILGVLWLSGFGWAIQDYYSGNSMGGIESKAAKPMQKKDKQELTIVALGDSLTRGTGDETGKGYVGLVTDDIKKRFKNRVTLHNLGINGQTSTELQKQVKQNEVQRQLASADTILITIGGNDLFQGGQTLMDFDPNSIGKIQAEFINNLTSILTDIRKANRNATIFYLGLYNPFIELENGSDTSKVVREWNDQSERVSAAFPKTVFVPTFDIFQLSVNDYLYTDNFHPNKQGYQLIAERVAPLIKWEEKQQ
;
A
#
# COMPACT_ATOMS: atom_id res chain seq x y z
N MET A 1 -30.63 20.28 -28.55
CA MET A 1 -31.50 20.66 -27.42
C MET A 1 -32.57 19.58 -27.27
N ILE A 2 -32.43 18.67 -26.31
CA ILE A 2 -33.39 17.55 -26.14
C ILE A 2 -34.58 18.08 -25.36
N ILE A 3 -35.70 18.31 -26.05
CA ILE A 3 -36.95 18.74 -25.43
C ILE A 3 -37.61 17.50 -24.81
N LEU A 4 -37.37 17.26 -23.52
CA LEU A 4 -38.09 16.21 -22.80
C LEU A 4 -39.58 16.53 -22.77
N ARG A 5 -40.41 15.55 -23.13
CA ARG A 5 -41.88 15.69 -23.09
C ARG A 5 -42.32 16.00 -21.65
N ARG A 6 -43.24 16.96 -21.50
CA ARG A 6 -43.73 17.49 -20.21
C ARG A 6 -44.13 16.40 -19.20
N ASN A 7 -44.63 15.26 -19.67
CA ASN A 7 -45.03 14.15 -18.81
C ASN A 7 -43.83 13.34 -18.29
N THR A 8 -42.76 13.19 -19.08
CA THR A 8 -41.52 12.52 -18.66
C THR A 8 -40.82 13.32 -17.56
N VAL A 9 -40.77 14.65 -17.71
CA VAL A 9 -40.22 15.54 -16.67
C VAL A 9 -41.01 15.39 -15.37
N LYS A 10 -42.34 15.42 -15.44
CA LYS A 10 -43.20 15.23 -14.25
C LYS A 10 -42.98 13.89 -13.56
N ILE A 11 -42.87 12.80 -14.32
CA ILE A 11 -42.64 11.46 -13.76
C ILE A 11 -41.28 11.41 -13.05
N VAL A 12 -40.22 11.89 -13.69
CA VAL A 12 -38.88 11.89 -13.10
C VAL A 12 -38.84 12.78 -11.85
N THR A 13 -39.46 13.97 -11.88
CA THR A 13 -39.52 14.84 -10.70
C THR A 13 -40.25 14.17 -9.54
N ILE A 14 -41.40 13.54 -9.79
CA ILE A 14 -42.16 12.82 -8.75
C ILE A 14 -41.32 11.66 -8.18
N LEU A 15 -40.67 10.88 -9.04
CA LEU A 15 -39.83 9.77 -8.62
C LEU A 15 -38.64 10.24 -7.76
N SER A 16 -37.99 11.32 -8.16
CA SER A 16 -36.86 11.91 -7.43
C SER A 16 -37.28 12.47 -6.07
N VAL A 17 -38.47 13.07 -5.97
CA VAL A 17 -39.02 13.54 -4.68
C VAL A 17 -39.31 12.35 -3.76
N ILE A 18 -39.90 11.27 -4.29
CA ILE A 18 -40.17 10.06 -3.50
C ILE A 18 -38.86 9.43 -3.00
N LEU A 19 -37.85 9.31 -3.87
CA LEU A 19 -36.53 8.79 -3.49
C LEU A 19 -35.82 9.71 -2.48
N GLY A 20 -35.93 11.02 -2.63
CA GLY A 20 -35.37 11.99 -1.69
C GLY A 20 -36.01 11.89 -0.31
N VAL A 21 -37.32 11.72 -0.24
CA VAL A 21 -38.04 11.51 1.02
C VAL A 21 -37.66 10.18 1.67
N LEU A 22 -37.61 9.09 0.89
CA LEU A 22 -37.15 7.78 1.38
C LEU A 22 -35.73 7.84 1.94
N TRP A 23 -34.83 8.55 1.25
CA TRP A 23 -33.46 8.72 1.70
C TRP A 23 -33.37 9.54 2.99
N LEU A 24 -34.09 10.66 3.08
CA LEU A 24 -34.11 11.51 4.27
C LEU A 24 -34.74 10.78 5.48
N SER A 25 -35.78 9.99 5.25
CA SER A 25 -36.36 9.15 6.30
C SER A 25 -35.39 8.08 6.78
N GLY A 26 -34.71 7.37 5.87
CA GLY A 26 -33.69 6.38 6.23
C GLY A 26 -32.49 7.00 6.95
N PHE A 27 -32.06 8.18 6.52
CA PHE A 27 -30.96 8.92 7.14
C PHE A 27 -31.33 9.44 8.54
N GLY A 28 -32.54 9.98 8.71
CA GLY A 28 -33.06 10.38 10.02
C GLY A 28 -33.18 9.20 10.97
N TRP A 29 -33.59 8.03 10.47
CA TRP A 29 -33.65 6.79 11.25
C TRP A 29 -32.27 6.32 11.68
N ALA A 30 -31.27 6.37 10.78
CA ALA A 30 -29.89 6.01 11.09
C ALA A 30 -29.24 6.97 12.12
N ILE A 31 -29.51 8.27 12.02
CA ILE A 31 -29.05 9.25 13.01
C ILE A 31 -29.72 9.02 14.36
N GLN A 32 -31.04 8.78 14.37
CA GLN A 32 -31.75 8.51 15.62
C GLN A 32 -31.27 7.20 16.25
N ASP A 33 -31.00 6.15 15.47
CA ASP A 33 -30.40 4.90 15.95
C ASP A 33 -29.01 5.14 16.57
N TYR A 34 -28.17 5.94 15.91
CA TYR A 34 -26.85 6.33 16.40
C TYR A 34 -26.89 7.07 17.74
N TYR A 35 -27.87 7.95 17.96
CA TYR A 35 -27.99 8.74 19.19
C TYR A 35 -28.89 8.13 20.28
N SER A 36 -29.81 7.24 19.93
CA SER A 36 -30.73 6.60 20.89
C SER A 36 -30.16 5.36 21.57
N GLY A 37 -28.97 4.90 21.16
CA GLY A 37 -28.28 3.74 21.76
C GLY A 37 -29.05 2.42 21.64
N ASN A 38 -30.13 2.39 20.85
CA ASN A 38 -31.07 1.30 20.77
C ASN A 38 -30.73 0.40 19.57
N SER A 39 -29.63 -0.34 19.72
CA SER A 39 -29.17 -1.37 18.78
C SER A 39 -30.27 -2.39 18.45
N MET A 40 -31.02 -2.17 17.36
CA MET A 40 -31.99 -3.13 16.84
C MET A 40 -31.49 -3.78 15.56
N GLY A 41 -30.64 -4.78 15.80
CA GLY A 41 -30.00 -5.62 14.81
C GLY A 41 -28.94 -6.44 15.50
N GLY A 42 -29.31 -7.06 16.62
CA GLY A 42 -28.45 -7.96 17.38
C GLY A 42 -28.01 -9.12 16.49
N ILE A 43 -26.88 -8.96 15.82
CA ILE A 43 -25.93 -10.07 15.78
C ILE A 43 -25.64 -10.31 17.25
N GLU A 44 -26.12 -11.41 17.78
CA GLU A 44 -25.66 -11.94 19.06
C GLU A 44 -24.16 -11.64 19.15
N SER A 45 -23.77 -10.83 20.13
CA SER A 45 -22.43 -10.94 20.67
C SER A 45 -22.34 -12.35 21.22
N LYS A 46 -22.05 -13.31 20.32
CA LYS A 46 -21.25 -14.45 20.68
C LYS A 46 -20.01 -13.79 21.24
N ALA A 47 -19.95 -13.75 22.58
CA ALA A 47 -18.75 -13.45 23.35
C ALA A 47 -17.59 -13.89 22.48
N ALA A 48 -16.77 -12.91 22.05
CA ALA A 48 -15.79 -13.09 20.98
C ALA A 48 -15.26 -14.51 21.08
N LYS A 49 -15.71 -15.37 20.14
CA LYS A 49 -15.29 -16.78 20.16
C LYS A 49 -13.80 -16.70 20.38
N PRO A 50 -13.24 -17.40 21.39
CA PRO A 50 -11.82 -17.29 21.69
C PRO A 50 -11.11 -17.38 20.37
N MET A 51 -10.40 -16.30 20.00
CA MET A 51 -9.83 -16.06 18.68
C MET A 51 -9.41 -17.41 18.15
N GLN A 52 -10.20 -17.95 17.19
CA GLN A 52 -10.06 -19.34 16.75
C GLN A 52 -8.57 -19.54 16.59
N LYS A 53 -7.98 -20.48 17.34
CA LYS A 53 -6.54 -20.76 17.31
C LYS A 53 -6.13 -20.67 15.85
N LYS A 54 -5.41 -19.59 15.51
CA LYS A 54 -5.02 -19.29 14.13
C LYS A 54 -4.49 -20.60 13.59
N ASP A 55 -5.14 -21.12 12.55
CA ASP A 55 -4.74 -22.41 12.01
C ASP A 55 -3.25 -22.25 11.72
N LYS A 56 -2.39 -23.05 12.37
CA LYS A 56 -0.93 -22.80 12.44
C LYS A 56 -0.25 -22.83 11.07
N GLN A 57 -1.03 -22.98 10.02
CA GLN A 57 -0.62 -23.20 8.66
C GLN A 57 -1.34 -22.22 7.69
N GLU A 58 -1.58 -20.96 8.07
CA GLU A 58 -1.87 -19.89 7.10
C GLU A 58 -0.77 -18.82 7.12
N LEU A 59 -0.20 -18.51 5.95
CA LEU A 59 0.79 -17.43 5.81
C LEU A 59 0.10 -16.07 5.94
N THR A 60 0.59 -15.22 6.82
CA THR A 60 0.10 -13.84 6.97
C THR A 60 1.06 -12.84 6.36
N ILE A 61 0.57 -12.08 5.38
CA ILE A 61 1.29 -10.99 4.72
C ILE A 61 0.72 -9.67 5.24
N VAL A 62 1.59 -8.79 5.73
CA VAL A 62 1.25 -7.40 6.02
C VAL A 62 2.01 -6.51 5.05
N ALA A 63 1.30 -5.69 4.28
CA ALA A 63 1.92 -4.74 3.36
C ALA A 63 1.73 -3.31 3.90
N LEU A 64 2.82 -2.56 4.01
CA LEU A 64 2.87 -1.19 4.51
C LEU A 64 3.52 -0.30 3.45
N GLY A 65 3.02 0.92 3.26
CA GLY A 65 3.67 1.80 2.33
C GLY A 65 2.75 2.79 1.64
N ASP A 66 3.28 3.33 0.56
CA ASP A 66 2.64 4.37 -0.23
C ASP A 66 1.63 3.83 -1.28
N SER A 67 1.43 4.61 -2.34
CA SER A 67 0.51 4.30 -3.43
C SER A 67 0.85 3.01 -4.19
N LEU A 68 2.13 2.59 -4.20
CA LEU A 68 2.55 1.35 -4.86
C LEU A 68 2.03 0.14 -4.10
N THR A 69 2.11 0.20 -2.77
CA THR A 69 1.54 -0.82 -1.87
C THR A 69 0.01 -0.81 -1.93
N ARG A 70 -0.61 0.38 -2.08
CA ARG A 70 -2.05 0.49 -2.31
C ARG A 70 -2.51 -0.09 -3.65
N GLY A 71 -1.64 -0.07 -4.67
CA GLY A 71 -1.92 -0.55 -6.03
C GLY A 71 -2.46 0.51 -6.99
N THR A 72 -2.14 1.79 -6.77
CA THR A 72 -2.52 2.89 -7.69
C THR A 72 -1.90 2.70 -9.06
N GLY A 73 -2.64 2.92 -10.14
CA GLY A 73 -2.18 2.70 -11.54
C GLY A 73 -2.52 1.32 -12.11
N ASP A 74 -3.00 0.39 -11.27
CA ASP A 74 -3.61 -0.87 -11.72
C ASP A 74 -5.13 -0.76 -11.63
N GLU A 75 -5.82 -0.84 -12.78
CA GLU A 75 -7.28 -0.77 -12.87
C GLU A 75 -7.99 -1.87 -12.07
N THR A 76 -7.31 -2.99 -11.80
CA THR A 76 -7.85 -4.06 -10.96
C THR A 76 -7.73 -3.76 -9.46
N GLY A 77 -6.93 -2.76 -9.09
CA GLY A 77 -6.63 -2.37 -7.72
C GLY A 77 -5.79 -3.39 -6.94
N LYS A 78 -5.21 -4.39 -7.61
CA LYS A 78 -4.40 -5.42 -6.94
C LYS A 78 -2.99 -4.90 -6.62
N GLY A 79 -2.39 -4.18 -7.56
CA GLY A 79 -0.98 -3.78 -7.49
C GLY A 79 -0.05 -4.99 -7.32
N TYR A 80 1.22 -4.74 -6.99
CA TYR A 80 2.16 -5.85 -6.77
C TYR A 80 1.75 -6.72 -5.57
N VAL A 81 1.20 -6.12 -4.50
CA VAL A 81 0.83 -6.84 -3.27
C VAL A 81 -0.24 -7.90 -3.54
N GLY A 82 -1.27 -7.56 -4.31
CA GLY A 82 -2.30 -8.50 -4.72
C GLY A 82 -1.75 -9.61 -5.61
N LEU A 83 -0.89 -9.26 -6.57
CA LEU A 83 -0.26 -10.23 -7.47
C LEU A 83 0.69 -11.21 -6.75
N VAL A 84 1.47 -10.71 -5.79
CA VAL A 84 2.30 -11.53 -4.90
C VAL A 84 1.44 -12.48 -4.08
N THR A 85 0.33 -11.97 -3.54
CA THR A 85 -0.61 -12.79 -2.77
C THR A 85 -1.24 -13.88 -3.63
N ASP A 86 -1.62 -13.58 -4.87
CA ASP A 86 -2.18 -14.56 -5.81
C ASP A 86 -1.15 -15.63 -6.20
N ASP A 87 0.11 -15.27 -6.42
CA ASP A 87 1.19 -16.24 -6.65
C ASP A 87 1.34 -17.19 -5.46
N ILE A 88 1.45 -16.63 -4.26
CA ILE A 88 1.60 -17.40 -3.02
C ILE A 88 0.40 -18.30 -2.79
N LYS A 89 -0.83 -17.84 -3.04
CA LYS A 89 -2.04 -18.67 -2.94
C LYS A 89 -1.98 -19.87 -3.90
N LYS A 90 -1.45 -19.70 -5.12
CA LYS A 90 -1.23 -20.81 -6.05
C LYS A 90 -0.20 -21.80 -5.51
N ARG A 91 0.93 -21.31 -4.96
CA ARG A 91 2.00 -22.17 -4.42
C ARG A 91 1.59 -22.91 -3.14
N PHE A 92 0.77 -22.30 -2.29
CA PHE A 92 0.42 -22.81 -0.96
C PHE A 92 -1.08 -23.08 -0.76
N LYS A 93 -1.79 -23.48 -1.83
CA LYS A 93 -3.18 -23.97 -1.78
C LYS A 93 -4.16 -23.03 -1.06
N ASN A 94 -4.11 -21.73 -1.38
CA ASN A 94 -4.97 -20.67 -0.85
C ASN A 94 -4.81 -20.33 0.65
N ARG A 95 -3.71 -20.74 1.28
CA ARG A 95 -3.47 -20.53 2.71
C ARG A 95 -2.75 -19.21 2.99
N VAL A 96 -3.36 -18.10 2.57
CA VAL A 96 -2.76 -16.76 2.68
C VAL A 96 -3.78 -15.71 3.09
N THR A 97 -3.49 -15.02 4.19
CA THR A 97 -4.18 -13.81 4.61
C THR A 97 -3.32 -12.59 4.28
N LEU A 98 -3.93 -11.58 3.67
CA LEU A 98 -3.30 -10.31 3.34
C LEU A 98 -3.94 -9.17 4.14
N HIS A 99 -3.10 -8.38 4.81
CA HIS A 99 -3.44 -7.07 5.35
C HIS A 99 -2.69 -6.00 4.56
N ASN A 100 -3.37 -5.35 3.61
CA ASN A 100 -2.81 -4.25 2.86
C ASN A 100 -3.14 -2.91 3.56
N LEU A 101 -2.11 -2.25 4.06
CA LEU A 101 -2.18 -1.01 4.82
C LEU A 101 -1.56 0.16 4.04
N GLY A 102 -1.44 0.04 2.71
CA GLY A 102 -0.93 1.09 1.85
C GLY A 102 -1.83 2.34 1.83
N ILE A 103 -1.20 3.52 1.87
CA ILE A 103 -1.86 4.83 1.83
C ILE A 103 -1.27 5.65 0.68
N ASN A 104 -2.13 6.17 -0.19
CA ASN A 104 -1.66 6.99 -1.32
C ASN A 104 -0.93 8.26 -0.86
N GLY A 105 0.18 8.57 -1.53
CA GLY A 105 0.98 9.77 -1.25
C GLY A 105 1.76 9.73 0.07
N GLN A 106 1.73 8.60 0.79
CA GLN A 106 2.35 8.50 2.11
C GLN A 106 3.86 8.70 2.04
N THR A 107 4.38 9.53 2.95
CA THR A 107 5.81 9.78 3.18
C THR A 107 6.37 8.90 4.29
N SER A 108 7.69 8.79 4.40
CA SER A 108 8.34 8.03 5.48
C SER A 108 7.97 8.57 6.88
N THR A 109 7.81 9.88 7.03
CA THR A 109 7.36 10.51 8.29
C THR A 109 5.95 10.06 8.69
N GLU A 110 5.06 9.91 7.72
CA GLU A 110 3.69 9.43 7.97
C GLU A 110 3.65 7.92 8.22
N LEU A 111 4.45 7.14 7.49
CA LEU A 111 4.57 5.71 7.74
C LEU A 111 5.14 5.43 9.14
N GLN A 112 6.11 6.23 9.60
CA GLN A 112 6.64 6.15 10.97
C GLN A 112 5.55 6.34 12.03
N LYS A 113 4.55 7.20 11.78
CA LYS A 113 3.39 7.36 12.66
C LYS A 113 2.43 6.18 12.56
N GLN A 114 2.17 5.70 11.33
CA GLN A 114 1.27 4.58 11.09
C GLN A 114 1.75 3.30 11.78
N VAL A 115 3.04 2.96 11.67
CA VAL A 115 3.56 1.73 12.26
C VAL A 115 3.42 1.70 13.78
N LYS A 116 3.34 2.85 14.46
CA LYS A 116 3.15 2.94 15.91
C LYS A 116 1.70 2.78 16.37
N GLN A 117 0.73 2.77 15.44
CA GLN A 117 -0.68 2.61 15.79
C GLN A 117 -0.94 1.20 16.35
N ASN A 118 -1.77 1.12 17.40
CA ASN A 118 -2.02 -0.14 18.11
C ASN A 118 -2.56 -1.26 17.20
N GLU A 119 -3.42 -0.94 16.23
CA GLU A 119 -3.94 -1.93 15.29
C GLU A 119 -2.86 -2.42 14.31
N VAL A 120 -2.04 -1.51 13.79
CA VAL A 120 -0.93 -1.86 12.90
C VAL A 120 0.09 -2.72 13.63
N GLN A 121 0.41 -2.39 14.89
CA GLN A 121 1.28 -3.19 15.74
C GLN A 121 0.74 -4.62 15.96
N ARG A 122 -0.58 -4.79 16.16
CA ARG A 122 -1.20 -6.12 16.27
C ARG A 122 -1.06 -6.94 14.98
N GLN A 123 -1.31 -6.31 13.84
CA GLN A 123 -1.20 -6.99 12.54
C GLN A 123 0.26 -7.37 12.26
N LEU A 124 1.20 -6.46 12.51
CA LEU A 124 2.64 -6.71 12.42
C LEU A 124 3.09 -7.86 13.32
N ALA A 125 2.64 -7.92 14.57
CA ALA A 125 2.97 -9.00 15.49
C ALA A 125 2.52 -10.39 14.98
N SER A 126 1.49 -10.44 14.14
CA SER A 126 0.95 -11.68 13.58
C SER A 126 1.50 -12.06 12.19
N ALA A 127 2.32 -11.19 11.59
CA ALA A 127 2.85 -11.35 10.24
C ALA A 127 3.92 -12.44 10.16
N ASP A 128 3.93 -13.18 9.05
CA ASP A 128 5.04 -14.03 8.65
C ASP A 128 5.93 -13.30 7.62
N THR A 129 5.31 -12.49 6.77
CA THR A 129 5.96 -11.67 5.75
C THR A 129 5.46 -10.24 5.83
N ILE A 130 6.38 -9.28 5.69
CA ILE A 130 6.07 -7.85 5.64
C ILE A 130 6.62 -7.29 4.33
N LEU A 131 5.78 -6.60 3.56
CA LEU A 131 6.17 -5.91 2.32
C LEU A 131 6.16 -4.40 2.57
N ILE A 132 7.18 -3.69 2.09
CA ILE A 132 7.30 -2.24 2.28
C ILE A 132 7.63 -1.54 0.95
N THR A 133 6.88 -0.49 0.59
CA THR A 133 7.28 0.54 -0.38
C THR A 133 7.17 1.93 0.25
N ILE A 134 8.25 2.70 0.26
CA ILE A 134 8.24 4.07 0.80
C ILE A 134 9.48 4.83 0.31
N GLY A 135 9.40 6.17 0.29
CA GLY A 135 10.51 7.06 -0.04
C GLY A 135 10.34 7.84 -1.34
N GLY A 136 9.51 7.35 -2.26
CA GLY A 136 9.25 8.06 -3.53
C GLY A 136 8.61 9.43 -3.31
N ASN A 137 7.63 9.51 -2.40
CA ASN A 137 6.98 10.78 -2.06
C ASN A 137 7.91 11.73 -1.28
N ASP A 138 8.81 11.18 -0.45
CA ASP A 138 9.84 11.95 0.26
C ASP A 138 10.83 12.57 -0.74
N LEU A 139 11.28 11.78 -1.71
CA LEU A 139 12.25 12.22 -2.70
C LEU A 139 11.64 13.20 -3.70
N PHE A 140 10.46 12.92 -4.24
CA PHE A 140 9.91 13.71 -5.34
C PHE A 140 8.94 14.83 -4.90
N GLN A 141 8.43 14.84 -3.66
CA GLN A 141 7.58 15.90 -3.06
C GLN A 141 6.64 16.64 -4.04
N GLY A 142 5.84 15.89 -4.81
CA GLY A 142 4.91 16.50 -5.79
C GLY A 142 5.57 17.15 -7.01
N GLY A 143 6.80 16.77 -7.33
CA GLY A 143 7.59 17.27 -8.47
C GLY A 143 8.60 18.36 -8.11
N GLN A 144 8.63 18.85 -6.86
CA GLN A 144 9.50 19.96 -6.47
C GLN A 144 10.99 19.65 -6.71
N THR A 145 11.42 18.44 -6.37
CA THR A 145 12.81 17.99 -6.55
C THR A 145 13.22 17.87 -8.03
N LEU A 146 12.25 17.74 -8.94
CA LEU A 146 12.52 17.72 -10.38
C LEU A 146 12.73 19.12 -10.95
N MET A 147 12.05 20.12 -10.37
CA MET A 147 12.12 21.51 -10.80
C MET A 147 13.33 22.24 -10.21
N ASP A 148 13.69 21.92 -8.96
CA ASP A 148 14.78 22.54 -8.22
C ASP A 148 15.76 21.46 -7.75
N PHE A 149 16.65 21.07 -8.66
CA PHE A 149 17.66 20.03 -8.39
C PHE A 149 18.83 20.62 -7.60
N ASP A 150 18.65 20.79 -6.29
CA ASP A 150 19.71 21.17 -5.36
C ASP A 150 20.25 19.95 -4.59
N PRO A 151 21.51 19.54 -4.82
CA PRO A 151 22.13 18.42 -4.11
C PRO A 151 22.10 18.55 -2.58
N ASN A 152 22.19 19.77 -2.03
CA ASN A 152 22.18 19.96 -0.58
C ASN A 152 20.80 19.69 0.02
N SER A 153 19.75 20.18 -0.65
CA SER A 153 18.36 19.93 -0.26
C SER A 153 18.01 18.45 -0.37
N ILE A 154 18.41 17.79 -1.47
CA ILE A 154 18.25 16.35 -1.66
C ILE A 154 18.96 15.56 -0.55
N GLY A 155 20.19 15.93 -0.21
CA GLY A 155 20.94 15.28 0.87
C GLY A 155 20.26 15.40 2.24
N LYS A 156 19.62 16.53 2.54
CA LYS A 156 18.83 16.70 3.79
C LYS A 156 17.59 15.81 3.81
N ILE A 157 16.85 15.78 2.70
CA ILE A 157 15.67 14.93 2.53
C ILE A 157 16.05 13.46 2.70
N GLN A 158 17.15 13.03 2.07
CA GLN A 158 17.67 11.68 2.20
C GLN A 158 18.07 11.36 3.64
N ALA A 159 18.76 12.26 4.33
CA ALA A 159 19.13 12.06 5.73
C ALA A 159 17.92 11.89 6.65
N GLU A 160 16.87 12.71 6.47
CA GLU A 160 15.61 12.57 7.20
C GLU A 160 14.94 11.22 6.89
N PHE A 161 14.85 10.87 5.61
CA PHE A 161 14.30 9.60 5.16
C PHE A 161 15.03 8.40 5.80
N ILE A 162 16.35 8.40 5.85
CA ILE A 162 17.16 7.32 6.44
C ILE A 162 16.90 7.17 7.94
N ASN A 163 16.75 8.30 8.66
CA ASN A 163 16.34 8.27 10.07
C ASN A 163 14.94 7.67 10.24
N ASN A 164 14.00 8.06 9.38
CA ASN A 164 12.63 7.55 9.40
C ASN A 164 12.58 6.07 9.09
N LEU A 165 13.25 5.61 8.03
CA LEU A 165 13.34 4.20 7.65
C LEU A 165 13.93 3.35 8.79
N THR A 166 15.02 3.83 9.40
CA THR A 166 15.63 3.18 10.57
C THR A 166 14.63 3.05 11.72
N SER A 167 13.86 4.11 12.02
CA SER A 167 12.82 4.08 13.05
C SER A 167 11.67 3.14 12.70
N ILE A 168 11.23 3.13 11.44
CA ILE A 168 10.15 2.25 10.95
C ILE A 168 10.56 0.78 11.13
N LEU A 169 11.74 0.40 10.64
CA LEU A 169 12.23 -0.98 10.77
C LEU A 169 12.46 -1.37 12.23
N THR A 170 12.91 -0.43 13.07
CA THR A 170 13.03 -0.63 14.52
C THR A 170 11.68 -0.94 15.16
N ASP A 171 10.64 -0.16 14.87
CA ASP A 171 9.31 -0.35 15.46
C ASP A 171 8.61 -1.62 14.93
N ILE A 172 8.83 -1.97 13.65
CA ILE A 172 8.40 -3.26 13.11
C ILE A 172 9.09 -4.41 13.84
N ARG A 173 10.41 -4.33 14.09
CA ARG A 173 11.16 -5.38 14.78
C ARG A 173 10.82 -5.51 16.26
N LYS A 174 10.42 -4.42 16.91
CA LYS A 174 9.82 -4.46 18.26
C LYS A 174 8.52 -5.24 18.26
N ALA A 175 7.65 -5.00 17.28
CA ALA A 175 6.38 -5.71 17.13
C ALA A 175 6.58 -7.19 16.78
N ASN A 176 7.54 -7.49 15.89
CA ASN A 176 7.78 -8.82 15.36
C ASN A 176 9.25 -9.06 15.02
N ARG A 177 9.89 -9.91 15.85
CA ARG A 177 11.30 -10.31 15.68
C ARG A 177 11.52 -11.36 14.58
N ASN A 178 10.45 -11.99 14.08
CA ASN A 178 10.54 -13.21 13.28
C ASN A 178 10.13 -13.05 11.82
N ALA A 179 9.21 -12.13 11.51
CA ALA A 179 8.73 -11.91 10.15
C ALA A 179 9.87 -11.50 9.20
N THR A 180 9.85 -12.03 7.99
CA THR A 180 10.75 -11.58 6.93
C THR A 180 10.21 -10.28 6.35
N ILE A 181 11.05 -9.23 6.32
CA ILE A 181 10.69 -7.93 5.72
C ILE A 181 11.31 -7.89 4.32
N PHE A 182 10.50 -7.55 3.32
CA PHE A 182 10.96 -7.20 1.98
C PHE A 182 10.70 -5.71 1.78
N TYR A 183 11.77 -4.92 1.77
CA TYR A 183 11.69 -3.51 1.44
C TYR A 183 12.04 -3.32 -0.04
N LEU A 184 11.06 -2.90 -0.83
CA LEU A 184 11.21 -2.70 -2.26
C LEU A 184 11.82 -1.32 -2.51
N GLY A 185 12.89 -1.29 -3.30
CA GLY A 185 13.56 -0.06 -3.72
C GLY A 185 12.69 0.80 -4.63
N LEU A 186 13.21 1.99 -4.93
CA LEU A 186 12.61 2.92 -5.86
C LEU A 186 13.05 2.63 -7.30
N TYR A 187 12.16 2.88 -8.25
CA TYR A 187 12.49 3.08 -9.66
C TYR A 187 12.44 4.57 -10.00
N ASN A 188 12.99 4.95 -11.15
CA ASN A 188 12.91 6.34 -11.62
C ASN A 188 11.86 6.45 -12.76
N PRO A 189 10.68 7.02 -12.52
CA PRO A 189 9.69 7.25 -13.58
C PRO A 189 10.13 8.34 -14.58
N PHE A 190 11.17 9.11 -14.26
CA PHE A 190 11.59 10.31 -15.00
C PHE A 190 12.87 10.10 -15.83
N ILE A 191 13.24 8.85 -16.10
CA ILE A 191 14.49 8.50 -16.84
C ILE A 191 14.55 9.16 -18.23
N GLU A 192 13.41 9.31 -18.89
CA GLU A 192 13.33 9.86 -20.26
C GLU A 192 13.19 11.38 -20.30
N LEU A 193 13.16 12.07 -19.14
CA LEU A 193 13.22 13.53 -19.10
C LEU A 193 14.65 14.04 -19.35
N GLU A 194 14.80 15.33 -19.67
CA GLU A 194 16.10 15.95 -19.94
C GLU A 194 17.12 15.76 -18.80
N ASN A 195 16.64 15.83 -17.54
CA ASN A 195 17.43 15.59 -16.33
C ASN A 195 17.40 14.12 -15.84
N GLY A 196 16.98 13.17 -16.69
CA GLY A 196 16.79 11.77 -16.34
C GLY A 196 18.04 11.05 -15.82
N SER A 197 19.23 11.44 -16.29
CA SER A 197 20.51 10.93 -15.76
C SER A 197 20.73 11.33 -14.30
N ASP A 198 20.43 12.57 -13.93
CA ASP A 198 20.70 13.07 -12.59
C ASP A 198 19.67 12.55 -11.58
N THR A 199 18.39 12.49 -11.96
CA THR A 199 17.37 11.81 -11.16
C THR A 199 17.71 10.33 -10.97
N SER A 200 18.25 9.65 -12.00
CA SER A 200 18.69 8.26 -11.89
C SER A 200 19.84 8.09 -10.90
N LYS A 201 20.82 8.99 -10.88
CA LYS A 201 21.91 8.96 -9.88
C LYS A 201 21.35 9.09 -8.47
N VAL A 202 20.43 10.03 -8.25
CA VAL A 202 19.80 10.26 -6.94
C VAL A 202 19.01 9.05 -6.49
N VAL A 203 18.18 8.46 -7.37
CA VAL A 203 17.39 7.26 -7.01
C VAL A 203 18.30 6.06 -6.72
N ARG A 204 19.41 5.90 -7.44
CA ARG A 204 20.39 4.83 -7.16
C ARG A 204 21.08 5.02 -5.82
N GLU A 205 21.51 6.24 -5.50
CA GLU A 205 22.08 6.56 -4.19
C GLU A 205 21.06 6.35 -3.07
N TRP A 206 19.80 6.74 -3.30
CA TRP A 206 18.70 6.49 -2.38
C TRP A 206 18.52 4.99 -2.09
N ASN A 207 18.56 4.16 -3.13
CA ASN A 207 18.47 2.71 -3.02
C ASN A 207 19.68 2.11 -2.31
N ASP A 208 20.90 2.56 -2.59
CA ASP A 208 22.11 2.09 -1.89
C ASP A 208 22.02 2.36 -0.38
N GLN A 209 21.64 3.58 0.03
CA GLN A 209 21.48 3.90 1.45
C GLN A 209 20.33 3.09 2.09
N SER A 210 19.23 2.92 1.37
CA SER A 210 18.09 2.09 1.79
C SER A 210 18.47 0.62 2.01
N GLU A 211 19.30 0.07 1.13
CA GLU A 211 19.84 -1.29 1.24
C GLU A 211 20.76 -1.42 2.46
N ARG A 212 21.67 -0.45 2.67
CA ARG A 212 22.55 -0.44 3.86
C ARG A 212 21.77 -0.39 5.17
N VAL A 213 20.72 0.43 5.27
CA VAL A 213 19.85 0.47 6.43
C VAL A 213 19.15 -0.88 6.61
N SER A 214 18.62 -1.45 5.54
CA SER A 214 17.93 -2.75 5.56
C SER A 214 18.85 -3.87 6.07
N ALA A 215 20.11 -3.89 5.64
CA ALA A 215 21.11 -4.88 6.04
C ALA A 215 21.45 -4.86 7.54
N ALA A 216 21.21 -3.74 8.23
CA ALA A 216 21.40 -3.63 9.67
C ALA A 216 20.31 -4.34 10.49
N PHE A 217 19.19 -4.74 9.87
CA PHE A 217 18.08 -5.41 10.54
C PHE A 217 18.02 -6.90 10.16
N PRO A 218 17.85 -7.81 11.14
CA PRO A 218 17.77 -9.24 10.86
C PRO A 218 16.54 -9.56 10.01
N LYS A 219 16.64 -10.56 9.12
CA LYS A 219 15.54 -11.02 8.25
C LYS A 219 14.90 -9.90 7.42
N THR A 220 15.68 -8.92 7.01
CA THR A 220 15.25 -7.83 6.15
C THR A 220 15.99 -7.93 4.83
N VAL A 221 15.25 -7.92 3.73
CA VAL A 221 15.77 -8.04 2.37
C VAL A 221 15.39 -6.78 1.63
N PHE A 222 16.39 -6.08 1.11
CA PHE A 222 16.16 -5.04 0.12
C PHE A 222 15.93 -5.69 -1.25
N VAL A 223 14.84 -5.31 -1.91
CA VAL A 223 14.44 -5.86 -3.21
C VAL A 223 14.65 -4.78 -4.27
N PRO A 224 15.68 -4.88 -5.12
CA PRO A 224 15.90 -3.89 -6.17
C PRO A 224 14.77 -3.95 -7.19
N THR A 225 14.25 -2.78 -7.56
CA THR A 225 13.20 -2.59 -8.57
C THR A 225 13.61 -1.62 -9.68
N PHE A 226 14.67 -0.83 -9.46
CA PHE A 226 15.15 0.17 -10.42
C PHE A 226 15.39 -0.42 -11.82
N ASP A 227 16.06 -1.57 -11.86
CA ASP A 227 16.48 -2.25 -13.09
C ASP A 227 15.30 -2.74 -13.94
N ILE A 228 14.15 -3.00 -13.32
CA ILE A 228 12.92 -3.42 -14.01
C ILE A 228 12.47 -2.35 -15.01
N PHE A 229 12.58 -1.07 -14.63
CA PHE A 229 12.06 0.07 -15.40
C PHE A 229 13.14 0.74 -16.25
N GLN A 230 14.42 0.48 -16.01
CA GLN A 230 15.53 1.30 -16.50
C GLN A 230 15.56 1.55 -18.02
N LEU A 231 15.13 0.57 -18.83
CA LEU A 231 15.22 0.65 -20.30
C LEU A 231 13.86 0.81 -21.00
N SER A 232 12.75 0.68 -20.26
CA SER A 232 11.39 0.61 -20.82
C SER A 232 10.39 1.23 -19.87
N VAL A 233 10.77 2.34 -19.23
CA VAL A 233 9.98 2.93 -18.14
C VAL A 233 8.56 3.25 -18.60
N ASN A 234 8.42 3.90 -19.77
CA ASN A 234 7.13 4.34 -20.30
C ASN A 234 6.20 3.18 -20.71
N ASP A 235 6.74 2.00 -21.01
CA ASP A 235 5.93 0.80 -21.27
C ASP A 235 5.26 0.26 -19.99
N TYR A 236 5.84 0.58 -18.83
CA TYR A 236 5.44 0.03 -17.53
C TYR A 236 4.78 1.04 -16.61
N LEU A 237 4.64 2.30 -17.04
CA LEU A 237 3.91 3.33 -16.31
C LEU A 237 2.44 3.40 -16.71
N TYR A 238 1.62 3.83 -15.76
CA TYR A 238 0.22 4.17 -15.97
C TYR A 238 0.11 5.51 -16.69
N THR A 239 -1.11 5.91 -17.08
CA THR A 239 -1.36 7.15 -17.83
C THR A 239 -0.96 8.43 -17.10
N ASP A 240 -0.66 8.35 -15.81
CA ASP A 240 -0.13 9.47 -15.02
C ASP A 240 1.40 9.65 -15.14
N ASN A 241 2.08 8.77 -15.89
CA ASN A 241 3.54 8.76 -16.08
C ASN A 241 4.33 8.73 -14.76
N PHE A 242 3.77 8.13 -13.71
CA PHE A 242 4.41 8.02 -12.41
C PHE A 242 4.24 6.66 -11.76
N HIS A 243 3.00 6.18 -11.66
CA HIS A 243 2.70 4.88 -11.04
C HIS A 243 2.90 3.75 -12.05
N PRO A 244 3.25 2.52 -11.61
CA PRO A 244 3.31 1.40 -12.51
C PRO A 244 1.91 1.07 -13.05
N ASN A 245 1.83 0.65 -14.31
CA ASN A 245 0.64 0.00 -14.82
C ASN A 245 0.61 -1.49 -14.38
N LYS A 246 -0.41 -2.22 -14.82
CA LYS A 246 -0.56 -3.65 -14.54
C LYS A 246 0.69 -4.48 -14.89
N GLN A 247 1.35 -4.21 -16.01
CA GLN A 247 2.55 -4.94 -16.43
C GLN A 247 3.75 -4.59 -15.55
N GLY A 248 3.94 -3.31 -15.21
CA GLY A 248 4.97 -2.89 -14.25
C GLY A 248 4.79 -3.56 -12.89
N TYR A 249 3.56 -3.62 -12.37
CA TYR A 249 3.26 -4.33 -11.13
C TYR A 249 3.48 -5.84 -11.21
N GLN A 250 3.19 -6.47 -12.37
CA GLN A 250 3.47 -7.88 -12.60
C GLN A 250 4.97 -8.17 -12.47
N LEU A 251 5.83 -7.34 -13.07
CA LEU A 251 7.29 -7.50 -12.98
C LEU A 251 7.80 -7.31 -11.54
N ILE A 252 7.26 -6.34 -10.80
CA ILE A 252 7.57 -6.17 -9.38
C ILE A 252 7.15 -7.41 -8.58
N ALA A 253 5.96 -7.95 -8.84
CA ALA A 253 5.47 -9.14 -8.15
C ALA A 253 6.33 -10.38 -8.45
N GLU A 254 6.73 -10.57 -9.71
CA GLU A 254 7.63 -11.66 -10.15
C GLU A 254 9.02 -11.56 -9.52
N ARG A 255 9.50 -10.35 -9.22
CA ARG A 255 10.76 -10.13 -8.50
C ARG A 255 10.68 -10.57 -7.04
N VAL A 256 9.58 -10.27 -6.34
CA VAL A 256 9.49 -10.47 -4.87
C VAL A 256 8.84 -11.78 -4.46
N ALA A 257 7.82 -12.27 -5.19
CA ALA A 257 7.07 -13.46 -4.81
C ALA A 257 7.94 -14.73 -4.65
N PRO A 258 8.93 -15.00 -5.52
CA PRO A 258 9.81 -16.17 -5.37
C PRO A 258 10.69 -16.11 -4.11
N LEU A 259 10.98 -14.91 -3.59
CA LEU A 259 11.78 -14.73 -2.38
C LEU A 259 11.01 -15.12 -1.11
N ILE A 260 9.68 -15.09 -1.17
CA ILE A 260 8.81 -15.44 -0.05
C ILE A 260 8.75 -16.96 0.05
N LYS A 261 9.51 -17.50 1.00
CA LYS A 261 9.50 -18.91 1.36
C LYS A 261 8.60 -19.12 2.57
N TRP A 262 7.78 -20.16 2.51
CA TRP A 262 6.97 -20.59 3.63
C TRP A 262 7.04 -22.11 3.71
N GLU A 263 7.54 -22.61 4.83
CA GLU A 263 7.50 -24.02 5.15
C GLU A 263 6.23 -24.24 5.96
N GLU A 264 5.36 -25.15 5.51
CA GLU A 264 4.26 -25.61 6.35
C GLU A 264 4.86 -26.13 7.65
N LYS A 265 4.44 -25.55 8.78
CA LYS A 265 4.82 -26.06 10.10
C LYS A 265 4.28 -27.48 10.21
N GLN A 266 5.15 -28.47 10.02
CA GLN A 266 4.89 -29.88 10.33
C GLN A 266 4.52 -29.93 11.82
N GLN A 267 3.39 -30.59 12.13
CA GLN A 267 2.88 -30.72 13.49
C GLN A 267 3.76 -31.66 14.33
#